data_AF-A0A967RIY6-F1
#
_entry.id   AF-A0A967RIY6-F1
#
_cell.length_a   1.000
_cell.length_b   1.000
_cell.length_c   1.000
_cell.angle_alpha   90.00
_cell.angle_beta   90.00
_cell.angle_gamma   90.00
#
_symmetry.space_group_name_H-M   'P 1'
#
loop_
_entity.id
_entity.type
_entity.pdbx_description
1 polymer ?
#
loop_
_entity_poly.entity_id
_entity_poly.type
_entity_poly.pdbx_seq_one_letter_code
_entity_poly.pdbx_strand_id
1 'polypeptide(L)'
;YAEVLNAAGASATYFPWGEIYGALEKGTIDGVIAGPLSSQADSGFHEPTKYLLETPITPVDAWSLHVNMDTWKALPKDLQDIILQSCSYGADIFTGS
;
A
#
# COMPACT_ATOMS: atom_id res chain seq x y z
N TYR A 1 -0.62 -3.25 11.24
CA TYR A 1 0.26 -4.42 11.04
C TYR A 1 0.99 -4.85 12.32
N ALA A 2 1.72 -3.96 12.99
CA ALA A 2 2.59 -4.34 14.10
C ALA A 2 1.90 -5.08 15.26
N GLU A 3 0.75 -4.60 15.75
CA GLU A 3 0.03 -5.25 16.85
C GLU A 3 -0.43 -6.67 16.51
N VAL A 4 -0.97 -6.87 15.30
CA VAL A 4 -1.41 -8.18 14.79
C VAL A 4 -0.23 -9.14 14.69
N LEU A 5 0.91 -8.65 14.20
CA LEU A 5 2.13 -9.45 14.05
C LEU A 5 2.76 -9.82 15.39
N ASN A 6 2.78 -8.87 16.33
CA ASN A 6 3.27 -9.11 17.67
C ASN A 6 2.37 -10.11 18.42
N ALA A 7 1.05 -10.03 18.23
CA ALA A 7 0.12 -11.03 18.76
C ALA A 7 0.32 -12.43 18.16
N ALA A 8 0.78 -12.51 16.91
CA ALA A 8 1.17 -13.75 16.24
C ALA A 8 2.58 -14.24 16.62
N GLY A 9 3.30 -13.53 17.50
CA GLY A 9 4.62 -13.93 18.00
C GLY A 9 5.81 -13.40 17.18
N ALA A 10 5.58 -12.53 16.19
CA ALA A 10 6.66 -11.86 15.46
C ALA A 10 7.18 -10.63 16.23
N SER A 11 8.35 -10.12 15.84
CA SER A 11 8.89 -8.84 16.33
C SER A 11 8.77 -7.78 15.24
N ALA A 12 7.63 -7.12 15.15
CA ALA A 12 7.36 -6.17 14.07
C ALA A 12 8.10 -4.83 14.25
N THR A 13 8.82 -4.41 13.21
CA THR A 13 9.49 -3.10 13.13
C THR A 13 9.10 -2.40 11.83
N TYR A 14 8.96 -1.08 11.88
CA TYR A 14 8.69 -0.26 10.70
C TYR A 14 9.97 0.00 9.90
N PHE A 15 9.88 -0.13 8.58
CA PHE A 15 10.92 0.28 7.63
C PHE A 15 10.30 1.18 6.55
N PRO A 16 11.00 2.25 6.11
CA PRO A 16 10.66 2.95 4.87
C PRO A 16 10.67 1.99 3.67
N TRP A 17 9.75 2.16 2.73
CA TRP A 17 9.57 1.22 1.61
C TRP A 17 10.88 0.92 0.84
N GLY A 18 11.64 1.96 0.52
CA GLY A 18 12.90 1.83 -0.22
C GLY A 18 14.03 1.13 0.54
N GLU A 19 13.89 0.92 1.86
CA GLU A 19 14.88 0.23 2.68
C GLU A 19 14.57 -1.25 2.86
N ILE A 20 13.33 -1.68 2.57
CA ILE A 20 12.85 -3.04 2.83
C ILE A 20 13.66 -4.08 2.05
N TYR A 21 13.89 -3.89 0.74
CA TYR A 21 14.63 -4.85 -0.07
C TYR A 21 16.03 -5.10 0.51
N GLY A 22 16.78 -4.04 0.78
CA GLY A 22 18.12 -4.15 1.35
C GLY A 22 18.12 -4.75 2.77
N ALA A 23 17.08 -4.49 3.56
CA ALA A 23 16.92 -5.09 4.88
C ALA A 23 16.63 -6.61 4.80
N LEU A 24 15.85 -7.05 3.81
CA LEU A 24 15.61 -8.47 3.51
C LEU A 24 16.88 -9.15 3.00
N GLU A 25 17.56 -8.54 2.02
CA GLU A 25 18.79 -9.08 1.42
C GLU A 25 19.90 -9.26 2.47
N LYS A 26 20.03 -8.31 3.42
CA LYS A 26 21.01 -8.37 4.51
C LYS A 26 20.58 -9.26 5.68
N GLY A 27 19.35 -9.79 5.67
CA GLY A 27 18.79 -10.56 6.79
C GLY A 27 18.58 -9.73 8.06
N THR A 28 18.40 -8.41 7.93
CA THR A 28 18.00 -7.54 9.07
C THR A 28 16.54 -7.78 9.46
N ILE A 29 15.71 -8.15 8.48
CA ILE A 29 14.34 -8.64 8.68
C ILE A 29 14.16 -9.94 7.89
N ASP A 30 13.34 -10.85 8.41
CA ASP A 30 13.10 -12.18 7.80
C ASP A 30 11.90 -12.20 6.84
N GLY A 31 11.09 -11.13 6.84
CA GLY A 31 9.89 -11.04 6.02
C GLY A 31 9.26 -9.65 6.09
N VAL A 32 8.33 -9.40 5.19
CA VAL A 32 7.63 -8.13 5.05
C VAL A 32 6.14 -8.37 4.88
N ILE A 33 5.34 -7.49 5.49
CA ILE A 33 3.92 -7.35 5.20
C ILE A 33 3.69 -5.88 4.89
N ALA A 34 3.44 -5.57 3.63
CA ALA A 34 3.30 -4.20 3.16
C ALA A 34 2.52 -4.11 1.85
N GLY A 35 1.48 -3.28 1.81
CA GLY A 35 0.76 -2.92 0.59
C GLY A 35 0.28 -4.11 -0.27
N PRO A 36 -0.14 -3.84 -1.52
CA PRO A 36 -0.60 -4.88 -2.42
C PRO A 36 0.56 -5.75 -2.92
N LEU A 37 0.26 -7.01 -3.21
CA LEU A 37 1.24 -7.98 -3.71
C LEU A 37 1.94 -7.52 -5.00
N SER A 38 1.22 -6.82 -5.88
CA SER A 38 1.80 -6.25 -7.11
C SER A 38 2.95 -5.29 -6.82
N SER A 39 2.77 -4.36 -5.89
CA SER A 39 3.83 -3.42 -5.51
C SER A 39 5.03 -4.11 -4.86
N GLN A 40 4.80 -5.16 -4.08
CA GLN A 40 5.88 -5.97 -3.51
C GLN A 40 6.65 -6.73 -4.59
N ALA A 41 5.95 -7.26 -5.59
CA ALA A 41 6.55 -7.93 -6.75
C ALA A 41 7.38 -6.94 -7.58
N ASP A 42 6.85 -5.76 -7.88
CA ASP A 42 7.55 -4.68 -8.59
C ASP A 42 8.80 -4.21 -7.83
N SER A 43 8.77 -4.27 -6.49
CA SER A 43 9.89 -3.92 -5.62
C SER A 43 10.91 -5.06 -5.43
N GLY A 44 10.70 -6.21 -6.06
CA GLY A 44 11.64 -7.33 -6.03
C GLY A 44 11.71 -8.07 -4.69
N PHE A 45 10.77 -7.86 -3.75
CA PHE A 45 10.87 -8.48 -2.41
C PHE A 45 10.88 -10.01 -2.44
N HIS A 46 10.34 -10.60 -3.50
CA HIS A 46 10.35 -12.03 -3.76
C HIS A 46 11.75 -12.61 -4.09
N GLU A 47 12.75 -11.77 -4.41
CA GLU A 47 14.11 -12.22 -4.66
C GLU A 47 14.81 -12.71 -3.37
N PRO A 48 14.82 -11.93 -2.27
CA PRO A 48 15.36 -12.39 -0.98
C PRO A 48 14.37 -13.26 -0.16
N THR A 49 13.06 -13.24 -0.43
CA THR A 49 12.06 -14.04 0.32
C THR A 49 11.45 -15.15 -0.53
N LYS A 50 11.53 -16.40 -0.05
CA LYS A 50 11.09 -17.60 -0.80
C LYS A 50 9.62 -17.97 -0.61
N TYR A 51 8.97 -17.42 0.40
CA TYR A 51 7.63 -17.84 0.82
C TYR A 51 6.67 -16.65 0.80
N LEU A 52 5.48 -16.87 0.23
CA LEU A 52 4.34 -15.97 0.31
C LEU A 52 3.32 -16.56 1.27
N LEU A 53 2.83 -15.74 2.20
CA LEU A 53 1.72 -16.12 3.06
C LEU A 53 0.40 -15.69 2.39
N GLU A 54 -0.40 -16.67 1.97
CA GLU A 54 -1.72 -16.41 1.35
C GLU A 54 -2.80 -16.05 2.39
N THR A 55 -2.54 -16.27 3.68
CA THR A 55 -3.50 -15.94 4.73
C THR A 55 -3.70 -14.42 4.80
N PRO A 56 -4.95 -13.92 4.74
CA PRO A 56 -5.23 -12.49 4.80
C PRO A 56 -5.08 -11.98 6.24
N ILE A 57 -3.84 -11.73 6.65
CA ILE A 57 -3.50 -11.13 7.94
C ILE A 57 -3.51 -9.59 7.88
N THR A 58 -3.73 -9.04 6.69
CA THR A 58 -3.84 -7.60 6.44
C THR A 58 -5.31 -7.21 6.24
N PRO A 59 -5.75 -6.04 6.77
CA PRO A 59 -7.06 -5.50 6.43
C PRO A 59 -7.14 -5.18 4.92
N VAL A 60 -8.36 -5.01 4.42
CA VAL A 60 -8.64 -4.52 3.06
C VAL A 60 -7.90 -3.19 2.86
N ASP A 61 -7.12 -3.09 1.78
CA ASP A 61 -6.42 -1.86 1.44
C ASP A 61 -7.43 -0.76 1.05
N ALA A 62 -7.38 0.37 1.75
CA ALA A 62 -8.16 1.57 1.41
C ALA A 62 -7.22 2.64 0.87
N TRP A 63 -7.51 3.12 -0.33
CA TRP A 63 -6.73 4.16 -0.99
C TRP A 63 -7.52 5.47 -0.97
N SER A 64 -6.83 6.57 -0.73
CA SER A 64 -7.42 7.90 -0.70
C SER A 64 -6.66 8.84 -1.62
N LEU A 65 -7.41 9.60 -2.40
CA LEU A 65 -6.87 10.68 -3.21
C LEU A 65 -7.03 12.00 -2.44
N HIS A 66 -5.93 12.74 -2.32
CA HIS A 66 -5.91 14.02 -1.63
C HIS A 66 -5.58 15.14 -2.62
N VAL A 67 -6.29 16.25 -2.48
CA VAL A 67 -6.05 17.49 -3.22
C VAL A 67 -5.84 18.64 -2.24
N ASN A 68 -4.91 19.53 -2.55
CA ASN A 68 -4.75 20.77 -1.78
C ASN A 68 -6.03 21.61 -1.92
N MET A 69 -6.53 22.12 -0.79
CA MET A 69 -7.82 22.83 -0.77
C MET A 69 -7.80 24.18 -1.49
N ASP A 70 -6.67 24.88 -1.52
CA ASP A 70 -6.54 26.15 -2.23
C ASP A 70 -6.52 25.90 -3.74
N THR A 71 -5.77 24.88 -4.18
CA THR A 71 -5.80 24.42 -5.57
C THR A 71 -7.21 23.98 -5.97
N TRP A 72 -7.89 23.19 -5.15
CA TRP A 72 -9.25 22.72 -5.42
C TRP A 72 -10.24 23.87 -5.60
N LYS A 73 -10.21 24.86 -4.70
CA LYS A 73 -11.09 26.03 -4.74
C LYS A 73 -10.78 26.97 -5.91
N ALA A 74 -9.54 26.99 -6.40
CA ALA A 74 -9.15 27.78 -7.55
C ALA A 74 -9.64 27.17 -8.88
N LEU A 75 -10.05 25.90 -8.89
CA LEU A 75 -10.55 25.25 -10.10
C LEU A 75 -11.98 25.71 -10.43
N PRO A 76 -12.27 25.97 -11.71
CA PRO A 76 -13.63 26.05 -12.23
C PRO A 76 -14.47 24.81 -11.89
N LYS A 77 -15.80 24.99 -11.76
CA LYS A 77 -16.73 23.95 -11.32
C LYS A 77 -16.76 22.73 -12.25
N ASP A 78 -16.66 22.96 -13.55
CA ASP A 78 -16.59 21.91 -14.57
C ASP A 78 -15.35 21.02 -14.39
N LEU A 79 -14.19 21.59 -14.06
CA LEU A 79 -12.99 20.81 -13.75
C LEU A 79 -13.10 20.06 -12.43
N GLN A 80 -13.72 20.65 -11.41
CA GLN A 80 -14.02 19.94 -10.16
C GLN A 80 -14.88 18.70 -10.43
N ASP A 81 -15.92 18.85 -11.25
CA ASP A 81 -16.83 17.75 -11.60
C ASP A 81 -16.12 16.64 -12.38
N ILE A 82 -15.26 17.00 -13.34
CA ILE A 82 -14.46 16.02 -14.10
C ILE A 82 -13.52 15.24 -13.15
N ILE A 83 -12.88 15.92 -12.20
CA ILE A 83 -11.98 15.25 -11.24
C ILE A 83 -12.77 14.29 -10.35
N LEU A 84 -13.91 14.73 -9.79
CA LEU A 84 -14.74 13.87 -8.95
C LEU A 84 -15.24 12.64 -9.71
N GLN A 85 -15.77 12.84 -10.93
CA GLN A 85 -16.23 11.74 -11.78
C GLN A 85 -15.09 10.76 -12.09
N SER A 86 -13.90 11.28 -12.40
CA SER A 86 -12.72 10.47 -12.69
C SER A 86 -12.24 9.69 -11.46
N CYS A 87 -12.32 10.30 -10.26
CA CYS A 87 -11.99 9.64 -9.00
C CYS A 87 -12.99 8.52 -8.67
N SER A 88 -14.30 8.77 -8.84
CA SER A 88 -15.34 7.74 -8.66
C SER A 88 -15.13 6.58 -9.62
N TYR A 89 -14.92 6.86 -10.90
CA TYR A 89 -14.64 5.83 -11.91
C TYR A 89 -13.39 5.02 -11.58
N GLY A 90 -12.32 5.68 -11.12
CA GLY A 90 -11.10 5.00 -10.68
C GLY A 90 -11.32 4.13 -9.44
N ALA A 91 -12.17 4.56 -8.50
CA ALA A 91 -12.53 3.78 -7.33
C ALA A 91 -13.30 2.51 -7.73
N ASP A 92 -14.29 2.62 -8.62
CA ASP A 92 -15.09 1.50 -9.12
C ASP A 92 -14.21 0.41 -9.75
N ILE A 93 -13.23 0.80 -10.56
CA ILE A 93 -12.24 -0.13 -11.14
C ILE A 93 -11.45 -0.85 -10.03
N PHE A 94 -11.03 -0.12 -9.00
CA PHE A 94 -10.21 -0.66 -7.93
C PHE A 94 -11.00 -1.63 -7.03
N THR A 95 -12.27 -1.32 -6.73
CA THR A 95 -13.13 -2.13 -5.87
C THR A 95 -13.88 -3.24 -6.60
N GLY A 96 -13.87 -3.24 -7.94
CA GLY A 96 -14.58 -4.22 -8.76
C GLY A 96 -16.10 -4.11 -8.62
N SER A 97 -16.61 -2.92 -8.30
CA SER A 97 -18.04 -2.59 -8.12
C SER A 97 -18.57 -1.76 -9.27
#